data_AF-A0A7K1LAN9-F1
#
_entry.id   AF-A0A7K1LAN9-F1
#
_cell.length_a   1.000
_cell.length_b   1.000
_cell.length_c   1.000
_cell.angle_alpha   90.00
_cell.angle_beta   90.00
_cell.angle_gamma   90.00
#
_symmetry.space_group_name_H-M   'P 1'
#
loop_
_entity.id
_entity.type
_entity.pdbx_description
1 polymer ?
#
loop_
_entity_poly.entity_id
_entity_poly.type
_entity_poly.pdbx_seq_one_letter_code
_entity_poly.pdbx_strand_id
1 'polypeptide(L)'
;MSIRAKALRYLRNERVRVVSAATPAGELRPHEVTAYVQGHAERHTVRFAAGVWSCTCLNGGCGYVASVQLVTGWQGAASLLPDRPPA
;
A
#
# COMPACT_ATOMS: atom_id res chain seq x y z
N MET A 1 10.15 7.86 -11.66
CA MET A 1 10.25 6.90 -10.54
C MET A 1 8.97 6.09 -10.45
N SER A 2 9.05 4.75 -10.56
CA SER A 2 7.87 3.86 -10.57
C SER A 2 7.12 3.82 -9.24
N ILE A 3 5.87 3.36 -9.26
CA ILE A 3 5.05 3.18 -8.03
C ILE A 3 5.74 2.22 -7.07
N ARG A 4 6.30 1.12 -7.59
CA ARG A 4 7.10 0.17 -6.82
C ARG A 4 8.28 0.83 -6.12
N ALA A 5 9.06 1.64 -6.83
CA ALA A 5 10.18 2.36 -6.23
C ALA A 5 9.72 3.34 -5.13
N LYS A 6 8.58 4.02 -5.33
CA LYS A 6 8.00 4.93 -4.31
C LYS A 6 7.55 4.17 -3.07
N ALA A 7 6.84 3.06 -3.27
CA ALA A 7 6.37 2.20 -2.19
C ALA A 7 7.54 1.67 -1.35
N LEU A 8 8.55 1.09 -2.00
CA LEU A 8 9.74 0.58 -1.32
C LEU A 8 10.50 1.67 -0.56
N ARG A 9 10.56 2.90 -1.09
CA ARG A 9 11.18 4.03 -0.38
C ARG A 9 10.43 4.37 0.92
N TYR A 10 9.10 4.37 0.91
CA TYR A 10 8.32 4.62 2.14
C TYR A 10 8.56 3.51 3.17
N LEU A 11 8.66 2.26 2.74
CA LEU A 11 8.95 1.12 3.62
C LEU A 11 10.36 1.20 4.23
N ARG A 12 11.38 1.45 3.40
CA ARG A 12 12.78 1.54 3.87
C ARG A 12 13.02 2.69 4.84
N ASN A 13 12.25 3.78 4.70
CA ASN A 13 12.36 4.94 5.58
C ASN A 13 11.44 4.82 6.81
N GLU A 14 10.89 3.64 7.09
CA GLU A 14 9.98 3.37 8.22
C GLU A 14 8.78 4.32 8.27
N ARG A 15 8.34 4.79 7.09
CA ARG A 15 7.26 5.77 6.96
C ARG A 15 5.87 5.15 6.95
N VAL A 16 5.75 3.83 7.12
CA VAL A 16 4.47 3.11 7.06
C VAL A 16 4.17 2.51 8.42
N ARG A 17 3.01 2.86 8.98
CA ARG A 17 2.51 2.30 10.24
C ARG A 17 1.12 1.71 10.03
N VAL A 18 1.00 0.40 10.13
CA VAL A 18 -0.30 -0.29 10.15
C VAL A 18 -0.92 -0.09 11.54
N VAL A 19 -2.12 0.49 11.57
CA VAL A 19 -2.85 0.83 12.80
C VAL A 19 -3.81 -0.30 13.16
N SER A 20 -4.49 -0.85 12.15
CA SER A 20 -5.40 -1.97 12.27
C SER A 20 -5.31 -2.84 11.03
N ALA A 21 -5.36 -4.15 11.22
CA ALA A 21 -5.45 -5.15 10.18
C ALA A 21 -6.33 -6.30 10.70
N ALA A 22 -7.57 -6.39 10.21
CA ALA A 22 -8.50 -7.45 10.58
C ALA A 22 -8.41 -8.60 9.58
N THR A 23 -7.88 -9.74 10.04
CA THR A 23 -7.75 -10.96 9.24
C THR A 23 -8.70 -12.01 9.80
N PRO A 24 -9.70 -12.47 9.02
CA PRO A 24 -10.59 -13.55 9.46
C PRO A 24 -9.82 -14.84 9.77
N ALA A 25 -10.36 -15.66 10.67
CA ALA A 25 -9.73 -16.93 11.04
C ALA A 25 -9.60 -17.84 9.81
N GLY A 26 -8.40 -18.38 9.59
CA GLY A 26 -8.10 -19.23 8.43
C GLY A 26 -7.66 -18.47 7.18
N GLU A 27 -7.63 -17.13 7.22
CA GLU A 27 -7.16 -16.31 6.10
C GLU A 27 -5.73 -15.82 6.29
N LEU A 28 -5.03 -15.61 5.16
CA LEU A 28 -3.65 -15.11 5.15
C LEU A 28 -3.57 -13.60 4.94
N ARG A 29 -4.70 -12.93 4.67
CA ARG A 29 -4.75 -11.52 4.27
C ARG A 29 -5.86 -10.78 5.02
N PRO A 30 -5.61 -9.53 5.47
CA PRO A 30 -6.62 -8.75 6.13
C PRO A 30 -7.71 -8.27 5.16
N HIS A 31 -8.96 -8.38 5.57
CA HIS A 31 -10.13 -7.84 4.84
C HIS A 31 -10.39 -6.37 5.15
N GLU A 32 -9.86 -5.89 6.28
CA GLU A 32 -9.84 -4.49 6.62
C GLU A 32 -8.45 -4.07 7.05
N VAL A 33 -7.98 -2.94 6.50
CA VAL A 33 -6.69 -2.35 6.87
C VAL A 33 -6.88 -0.86 7.09
N THR A 34 -6.30 -0.34 8.16
CA THR A 34 -6.07 1.10 8.31
C THR A 34 -4.59 1.32 8.60
N ALA A 35 -3.96 2.19 7.81
CA ALA A 35 -2.55 2.51 7.95
C ALA A 35 -2.29 4.00 7.76
N TYR A 36 -1.21 4.48 8.37
CA TYR A 36 -0.66 5.80 8.15
C TYR A 36 0.63 5.70 7.35
N VAL A 37 0.77 6.55 6.34
CA VAL A 37 1.99 6.69 5.55
C VAL A 37 2.49 8.13 5.64
N GLN A 38 3.69 8.33 6.18
CA GLN A 38 4.32 9.64 6.23
C GLN A 38 4.79 10.03 4.82
N GLY A 39 4.12 11.00 4.22
CA GLY A 39 4.50 11.61 2.96
C GLY A 39 5.69 12.57 3.13
N HIS A 40 5.88 13.45 2.15
CA HIS A 40 6.91 14.50 2.24
C HIS A 40 6.47 15.63 3.19
N ALA A 41 5.27 16.15 2.99
CA ALA A 41 4.75 17.29 3.75
C ALA A 41 3.71 16.89 4.83
N GLU A 42 3.01 15.77 4.63
CA GLU A 42 1.88 15.39 5.46
C GLU A 42 1.78 13.87 5.64
N ARG A 43 0.96 13.46 6.61
CA ARG A 43 0.63 12.06 6.87
C ARG A 43 -0.62 11.68 6.09
N HIS A 44 -0.53 10.63 5.28
CA HIS A 44 -1.66 10.11 4.53
C HIS A 44 -2.27 8.90 5.24
N THR A 45 -3.60 8.86 5.31
CA THR A 45 -4.33 7.67 5.74
C THR A 45 -4.64 6.81 4.52
N VAL A 46 -4.32 5.52 4.63
CA VAL A 46 -4.66 4.47 3.67
C VAL A 46 -5.63 3.50 4.33
N ARG A 47 -6.71 3.17 3.63
CA ARG A 47 -7.71 2.21 4.10
C ARG A 47 -8.01 1.15 3.05
N PHE A 48 -8.18 -0.07 3.51
CA PHE A 48 -8.79 -1.16 2.75
C PHE A 48 -10.07 -1.56 3.48
N ALA A 49 -11.20 -1.48 2.80
CA ALA A 49 -12.49 -1.87 3.34
C ALA A 49 -13.42 -2.23 2.17
N ALA A 50 -14.31 -3.21 2.37
CA ALA A 50 -15.26 -3.67 1.36
C ALA A 50 -14.61 -3.97 -0.01
N GLY A 51 -13.39 -4.51 0.00
CA GLY A 51 -12.63 -4.86 -1.22
C GLY A 51 -12.00 -3.66 -1.96
N VAL A 52 -12.09 -2.45 -1.43
CA VAL A 52 -11.61 -1.22 -2.09
C VAL A 52 -10.48 -0.58 -1.29
N TRP A 53 -9.40 -0.22 -1.98
CA TRP A 53 -8.33 0.60 -1.45
C TRP A 53 -8.65 2.08 -1.62
N SER A 54 -8.49 2.84 -0.55
CA SER A 54 -8.65 4.29 -0.54
C SER A 54 -7.47 4.97 0.15
N CYS A 55 -7.20 6.21 -0.26
CA CYS A 55 -6.15 7.02 0.33
C CYS A 55 -6.57 8.48 0.35
N THR A 56 -6.17 9.17 1.41
CA THR A 56 -6.31 10.65 1.53
C THR A 56 -5.58 11.43 0.43
N CYS A 57 -4.65 10.81 -0.31
CA CYS A 57 -4.04 11.37 -1.53
C CYS A 57 -5.05 11.52 -2.70
N LEU A 58 -6.30 11.08 -2.52
CA LEU A 58 -7.39 11.00 -3.52
C LEU A 58 -7.06 10.15 -4.76
N ASN A 59 -5.98 9.38 -4.72
CA ASN A 59 -5.55 8.52 -5.82
C ASN A 59 -5.35 7.07 -5.31
N GLY A 60 -6.31 6.19 -5.61
CA GLY A 60 -6.29 4.79 -5.16
C GLY A 60 -5.09 3.98 -5.67
N GLY A 61 -4.43 4.41 -6.74
CA GLY A 61 -3.21 3.79 -7.28
C GLY A 61 -1.90 4.44 -6.81
N CYS A 62 -1.94 5.29 -5.77
CA CYS A 62 -0.76 6.05 -5.35
C CYS A 62 0.27 5.19 -4.59
N GLY A 63 1.52 5.67 -4.53
CA GLY A 63 2.63 4.95 -3.87
C GLY A 63 2.39 4.64 -2.38
N TYR A 64 1.48 5.36 -1.72
CA TYR A 64 1.08 5.10 -0.33
C TYR A 64 0.24 3.83 -0.21
N VAL A 65 -0.77 3.67 -1.07
CA VAL A 65 -1.59 2.45 -1.14
C VAL A 65 -0.69 1.26 -1.45
N ALA A 66 0.16 1.43 -2.46
CA ALA A 66 1.08 0.39 -2.89
C ALA A 66 2.06 -0.04 -1.79
N SER A 67 2.54 0.89 -0.94
CA SER A 67 3.38 0.50 0.22
C SER A 67 2.62 -0.30 1.27
N VAL A 68 1.33 0.02 1.51
CA VAL A 68 0.51 -0.71 2.49
C VAL A 68 0.14 -2.09 1.96
N GLN A 69 -0.19 -2.20 0.66
CA GLN A 69 -0.44 -3.47 0.00
C GLN A 69 0.75 -4.44 0.17
N LEU A 70 1.97 -3.97 -0.06
CA LEU A 70 3.18 -4.79 0.09
C LEU A 70 3.34 -5.35 1.51
N VAL A 71 3.14 -4.55 2.56
CA VAL A 71 3.32 -5.03 3.96
C VAL A 71 2.16 -5.86 4.47
N THR A 72 0.98 -5.75 3.86
CA THR A 72 -0.22 -6.52 4.23
C THR A 72 -0.45 -7.74 3.35
N GLY A 73 0.50 -8.06 2.46
CA GLY A 73 0.44 -9.24 1.59
C GLY A 73 -0.55 -9.10 0.41
N TRP A 74 -1.06 -7.89 0.16
CA TRP A 74 -1.94 -7.62 -0.98
C TRP A 74 -1.14 -7.36 -2.26
N GLN A 75 -1.66 -7.86 -3.38
CA GLN A 75 -1.13 -7.51 -4.69
C GLN A 75 -1.75 -6.18 -5.15
N GLY A 76 -0.95 -5.35 -5.82
CA GLY A 76 -1.44 -4.10 -6.42
C GLY A 76 -0.40 -3.43 -7.31
N ALA A 77 -0.50 -2.11 -7.48
CA ALA A 77 0.29 -1.36 -8.47
C ALA A 77 1.81 -1.41 -8.26
N ALA A 78 2.31 -1.76 -7.06
CA ALA A 78 3.73 -2.03 -6.82
C ALA A 78 4.14 -3.49 -7.07
N SER A 79 3.19 -4.41 -7.18
CA SER A 79 3.40 -5.84 -7.44
C SER A 79 3.42 -6.16 -8.93
N LEU A 80 2.79 -5.32 -9.76
CA LEU A 80 2.96 -5.33 -11.21
C LEU A 80 4.41 -4.94 -11.52
N LEU A 81 5.18 -5.87 -12.09
CA LEU A 81 6.56 -5.66 -12.54
C LEU A 81 6.62 -4.46 -13.51
N PRO A 82 7.75 -3.74 -13.59
CA PRO A 82 8.00 -2.91 -14.77
C PRO A 82 8.00 -3.83 -15.99
N ASP A 83 7.41 -3.37 -17.09
CA ASP A 83 7.48 -4.00 -18.40
C ASP A 83 8.79 -4.76 -18.62
N ARG A 84 8.68 -6.06 -18.88
CA ARG A 84 9.72 -6.82 -19.58
C ARG A 84 9.99 -6.04 -20.88
N PRO A 85 11.22 -5.60 -21.20
CA PRO A 85 11.47 -5.03 -22.51
C PRO A 85 11.07 -6.08 -23.57
N PRO A 86 10.36 -5.70 -24.64
CA PRO A 86 10.12 -6.62 -25.75
C PRO A 86 11.48 -7.11 -26.25
N ALA A 87 11.57 -8.43 -26.45
CA ALA A 87 12.73 -9.11 -27.01
C ALA A 87 12.99 -8.67 -28.47
#